data_AF-A0A5C3DP96-F1
#
_entry.id   AF-A0A5C3DP96-F1
#
_cell.length_a   1.000
_cell.length_b   1.000
_cell.length_c   1.000
_cell.angle_alpha   90.00
_cell.angle_beta   90.00
_cell.angle_gamma   90.00
#
_symmetry.space_group_name_H-M   'P 1'
#
loop_
_entity.id
_entity.type
_entity.pdbx_description
1 polymer ?
#
loop_
_entity_poly.entity_id
_entity_poly.type
_entity_poly.pdbx_seq_one_letter_code
_entity_poly.pdbx_strand_id
1 'polypeptide(L)'
;MKIISAPFLALVAAMATGVTAGWLPDDGSTFNSYCGSAATRANSLHVCVTTPHTNPDFLAHITKDSNFKGYLSSDKSAFVLLPNDHGATTITDSTNGITLTVAFDVETITPKLGDSCQVAVFHDQVSFFGKPYNVWQPGGESIPWPEVYSGPGPNVGR
;
A
#
# COMPACT_ATOMS: atom_id res chain seq x y z
N MET A 1 28.16 -29.64 -50.24
CA MET A 1 26.97 -29.21 -49.46
C MET A 1 27.44 -28.18 -48.44
N LYS A 2 26.96 -26.93 -48.52
CA LYS A 2 27.34 -25.84 -47.60
C LYS A 2 26.21 -25.67 -46.59
N ILE A 3 26.49 -25.88 -45.30
CA ILE A 3 25.56 -25.67 -44.19
C ILE A 3 25.73 -24.21 -43.75
N ILE A 4 24.73 -23.38 -44.02
CA ILE A 4 24.68 -22.00 -43.53
C ILE A 4 24.02 -22.07 -42.15
N SER A 5 24.84 -21.92 -41.10
CA SER A 5 24.40 -21.77 -39.72
C SER A 5 23.92 -20.33 -39.51
N ALA A 6 22.64 -20.15 -39.16
CA ALA A 6 22.08 -18.86 -38.78
C ALA A 6 22.03 -18.75 -37.24
N PRO A 7 22.44 -17.62 -36.65
CA PRO A 7 22.43 -17.45 -35.20
C PRO A 7 20.99 -17.20 -34.70
N PHE A 8 20.60 -17.95 -33.68
CA PHE A 8 19.38 -17.77 -32.91
C PHE A 8 19.48 -16.45 -32.12
N LEU A 9 18.65 -15.45 -32.45
CA LEU A 9 18.46 -14.26 -31.60
C LEU A 9 17.67 -14.69 -30.36
N ALA A 10 18.36 -14.83 -29.22
CA ALA A 10 17.71 -15.00 -27.93
C ALA A 10 17.18 -13.64 -27.46
N LEU A 11 15.86 -13.44 -27.56
CA LEU A 11 15.16 -12.31 -26.97
C LEU A 11 15.12 -12.50 -25.44
N VAL A 12 16.01 -11.82 -24.72
CA VAL A 12 15.96 -11.76 -23.25
C VAL A 12 14.80 -10.85 -22.89
N ALA A 13 13.63 -11.43 -22.59
CA ALA A 13 12.54 -10.71 -21.96
C ALA A 13 13.01 -10.29 -20.55
N ALA A 14 13.23 -8.99 -20.37
CA ALA A 14 13.45 -8.41 -19.07
C ALA A 14 12.18 -8.63 -18.24
N MET A 15 12.22 -9.61 -17.33
CA MET A 15 11.19 -9.80 -16.33
C MET A 15 11.27 -8.57 -15.42
N ALA A 16 10.38 -7.60 -15.60
CA ALA A 16 10.20 -6.55 -14.62
C ALA A 16 9.90 -7.25 -13.28
N THR A 17 10.82 -7.11 -12.33
CA THR A 17 10.65 -7.61 -10.96
C THR A 17 9.62 -6.70 -10.28
N GLY A 18 8.36 -6.84 -10.68
CA GLY A 18 7.23 -6.22 -10.01
C GLY A 18 7.17 -6.77 -8.60
N VAL A 19 7.05 -5.88 -7.64
CA VAL A 19 6.86 -6.21 -6.23
C VAL A 19 5.50 -6.88 -6.11
N THR A 20 5.46 -8.21 -6.20
CA THR A 20 4.25 -9.02 -5.96
C THR A 20 4.00 -9.26 -4.48
N ALA A 21 4.90 -8.77 -3.62
CA ALA A 21 4.77 -8.90 -2.17
C ALA A 21 3.52 -8.12 -1.71
N GLY A 22 2.50 -8.87 -1.29
CA GLY A 22 1.32 -8.36 -0.58
C GLY A 22 0.10 -7.99 -1.42
N TRP A 23 0.24 -7.83 -2.74
CA TRP A 23 -0.93 -7.70 -3.61
C TRP A 23 -1.56 -9.07 -3.85
N LEU A 24 -2.83 -9.22 -3.50
CA LEU A 24 -3.56 -10.46 -3.68
C LEU A 24 -3.95 -10.64 -5.16
N PRO A 25 -3.84 -11.87 -5.71
CA PRO A 25 -4.36 -12.18 -7.02
C PRO A 25 -5.89 -12.02 -7.06
N ASP A 26 -6.44 -11.82 -8.25
CA ASP A 26 -7.88 -11.67 -8.47
C ASP A 26 -8.62 -12.97 -8.13
N ASP A 27 -9.10 -13.08 -6.89
CA ASP A 27 -9.99 -14.12 -6.40
C ASP A 27 -11.47 -13.79 -6.67
N GLY A 28 -11.72 -12.86 -7.60
CA GLY A 28 -13.01 -12.24 -7.85
C GLY A 28 -13.28 -11.01 -6.97
N SER A 29 -12.42 -10.71 -6.00
CA SER A 29 -12.47 -9.45 -5.25
C SER A 29 -11.55 -8.41 -5.89
N THR A 30 -11.96 -7.15 -5.82
CA THR A 30 -11.20 -6.03 -6.38
C THR A 30 -11.16 -4.88 -5.39
N PHE A 31 -10.34 -3.86 -5.65
CA PHE A 31 -10.40 -2.59 -4.93
C PHE A 31 -11.85 -2.07 -4.79
N ASN A 32 -12.64 -2.10 -5.87
CA ASN A 32 -14.02 -1.61 -5.88
C ASN A 32 -14.97 -2.42 -4.98
N SER A 33 -14.67 -3.69 -4.72
CA SER A 33 -15.45 -4.50 -3.79
C SER A 33 -15.40 -3.96 -2.37
N TYR A 34 -14.31 -3.27 -2.00
CA TYR A 34 -14.08 -2.70 -0.67
C TYR A 34 -14.31 -1.17 -0.64
N CYS A 35 -13.71 -0.45 -1.60
CA CYS A 35 -13.60 1.01 -1.61
C CYS A 35 -14.46 1.69 -2.69
N GLY A 36 -15.23 0.93 -3.46
CA GLY A 36 -16.09 1.46 -4.52
C GLY A 36 -17.37 2.08 -3.98
N SER A 37 -18.03 2.90 -4.81
CA SER A 37 -19.32 3.53 -4.48
C SER A 37 -20.46 2.54 -4.19
N ALA A 38 -20.34 1.31 -4.70
CA ALA A 38 -21.25 0.19 -4.43
C ALA A 38 -20.47 -1.01 -3.86
N ALA A 39 -19.60 -0.75 -2.88
CA ALA A 39 -18.76 -1.77 -2.25
C ALA A 39 -19.59 -2.88 -1.58
N THR A 40 -19.42 -4.11 -2.06
CA THR A 40 -20.08 -5.30 -1.50
C THR A 40 -19.43 -5.78 -0.20
N ARG A 41 -18.22 -5.31 0.11
CA ARG A 41 -17.44 -5.63 1.30
C ARG A 41 -17.19 -4.42 2.20
N ALA A 42 -18.02 -3.38 2.10
CA ALA A 42 -17.91 -2.17 2.93
C ALA A 42 -17.90 -2.46 4.45
N ASN A 43 -18.57 -3.54 4.90
CA ASN A 43 -18.63 -3.92 6.31
C ASN A 43 -17.40 -4.72 6.79
N SER A 44 -16.46 -5.06 5.91
CA SER A 44 -15.25 -5.81 6.30
C SER A 44 -14.17 -4.86 6.81
N LEU A 45 -13.24 -5.35 7.64
CA LEU A 45 -12.08 -4.57 8.05
C LEU A 45 -11.18 -4.33 6.82
N HIS A 46 -10.99 -3.07 6.46
CA HIS A 46 -10.12 -2.66 5.36
C HIS A 46 -9.77 -1.17 5.49
N VAL A 47 -8.70 -0.75 4.83
CA VAL A 47 -8.31 0.66 4.72
C VAL A 47 -8.10 1.02 3.26
N CYS A 48 -8.87 1.98 2.78
CA CYS A 48 -8.74 2.55 1.45
C CYS A 48 -7.70 3.66 1.47
N VAL A 49 -6.78 3.65 0.53
CA VAL A 49 -5.71 4.66 0.42
C VAL A 49 -5.66 5.18 -1.00
N THR A 50 -5.63 6.50 -1.16
CA THR A 50 -5.42 7.15 -2.46
C THR A 50 -3.96 7.54 -2.61
N THR A 51 -3.37 7.25 -3.76
CA THR A 51 -2.00 7.66 -4.10
C THR A 51 -2.02 8.97 -4.85
N PRO A 52 -0.97 9.81 -4.73
CA PRO A 52 -0.88 11.03 -5.50
C PRO A 52 -0.76 10.73 -6.99
N HIS A 53 -1.52 11.45 -7.81
CA HIS A 53 -1.37 11.39 -9.28
C HIS A 53 0.02 11.82 -9.76
N THR A 54 0.79 12.51 -8.92
CA THR A 54 2.17 12.95 -9.19
C THR A 54 3.19 11.80 -9.13
N ASN A 55 2.81 10.61 -8.65
CA ASN A 55 3.68 9.44 -8.54
C ASN A 55 3.10 8.22 -9.29
N PRO A 56 3.18 8.18 -10.64
CA PRO A 56 2.61 7.10 -11.44
C PRO A 56 3.26 5.73 -11.22
N ASP A 57 4.48 5.72 -10.64
CA ASP A 57 5.26 4.52 -10.38
C ASP A 57 5.31 4.14 -8.89
N PHE A 58 4.33 4.60 -8.09
CA PHE A 58 4.25 4.32 -6.65
C PHE A 58 4.56 2.85 -6.29
N LEU A 59 4.01 1.91 -7.06
CA LEU A 59 4.21 0.48 -6.86
C LEU A 59 5.66 0.01 -7.03
N ALA A 60 6.43 0.67 -7.89
CA ALA A 60 7.84 0.37 -8.06
C ALA A 60 8.67 0.77 -6.83
N HIS A 61 8.15 1.66 -5.98
CA HIS A 61 8.84 2.14 -4.79
C HIS A 61 8.50 1.35 -3.52
N ILE A 62 7.45 0.53 -3.57
CA ILE A 62 7.07 -0.31 -2.44
C ILE A 62 8.16 -1.35 -2.18
N THR A 63 8.68 -1.38 -0.96
CA THR A 63 9.78 -2.27 -0.61
C THR A 63 9.30 -3.70 -0.37
N LYS A 64 10.21 -4.65 -0.58
CA LYS A 64 10.01 -6.07 -0.23
C LYS A 64 9.79 -6.33 1.27
N ASP A 65 10.17 -5.37 2.12
CA ASP A 65 10.02 -5.47 3.58
C ASP A 65 8.59 -5.11 4.04
N SER A 66 7.75 -4.64 3.11
CA SER A 66 6.32 -4.42 3.33
C SER A 66 5.61 -5.75 3.60
N ASN A 67 4.74 -5.78 4.62
CA ASN A 67 3.93 -6.95 4.95
C ASN A 67 2.45 -6.56 4.92
N PHE A 68 1.81 -6.81 3.78
CA PHE A 68 0.41 -6.46 3.59
C PHE A 68 -0.34 -7.50 2.77
N LYS A 69 -1.68 -7.41 2.82
CA LYS A 69 -2.60 -8.05 1.88
C LYS A 69 -3.47 -6.93 1.30
N GLY A 70 -3.71 -6.93 0.00
CA GLY A 70 -4.48 -5.84 -0.58
C GLY A 70 -4.79 -5.98 -2.06
N TYR A 71 -5.58 -5.04 -2.58
CA TYR A 71 -5.88 -4.92 -4.01
C TYR A 71 -5.57 -3.50 -4.49
N LEU A 72 -5.14 -3.41 -5.74
CA LEU A 72 -4.93 -2.14 -6.43
C LEU A 72 -6.17 -1.74 -7.21
N SER A 73 -6.42 -0.43 -7.32
CA SER A 73 -7.37 0.10 -8.28
C SER A 73 -6.86 -0.16 -9.70
N SER A 74 -7.78 -0.25 -10.67
CA SER A 74 -7.45 -0.55 -12.07
C SER A 74 -6.55 0.51 -12.71
N ASP A 75 -6.69 1.77 -12.29
CA ASP A 75 -5.90 2.91 -12.72
C ASP A 75 -4.65 3.14 -11.86
N LYS A 76 -4.41 2.29 -10.87
CA LYS A 76 -3.29 2.36 -9.90
C LYS A 76 -3.24 3.67 -9.10
N SER A 77 -4.32 4.44 -9.05
CA SER A 77 -4.41 5.69 -8.29
C SER A 77 -4.83 5.48 -6.83
N ALA A 78 -5.22 4.26 -6.46
CA ALA A 78 -5.63 3.90 -5.12
C ALA A 78 -5.36 2.42 -4.85
N PHE A 79 -5.39 2.07 -3.57
CA PHE A 79 -5.32 0.68 -3.14
C PHE A 79 -6.10 0.46 -1.86
N VAL A 80 -6.43 -0.80 -1.60
CA VAL A 80 -7.05 -1.24 -0.35
C VAL A 80 -6.10 -2.15 0.39
N LEU A 81 -5.92 -1.88 1.67
CA LEU A 81 -5.23 -2.74 2.61
C LEU A 81 -6.23 -3.58 3.39
N LEU A 82 -5.90 -4.84 3.55
CA LEU A 82 -6.65 -5.82 4.31
C LEU A 82 -5.84 -6.27 5.54
N PRO A 83 -6.52 -6.79 6.58
CA PRO A 83 -5.85 -7.47 7.67
C PRO A 83 -4.97 -8.62 7.14
N ASN A 84 -3.74 -8.67 7.62
CA ASN A 84 -2.91 -9.86 7.51
C ASN A 84 -3.09 -10.75 8.75
N ASP A 85 -2.46 -11.93 8.74
CA ASP A 85 -2.57 -12.89 9.84
C ASP A 85 -1.86 -12.43 11.13
N HIS A 86 -1.18 -11.28 11.06
CA HIS A 86 -0.41 -10.67 12.16
C HIS A 86 -1.11 -9.46 12.80
N GLY A 87 -2.35 -9.15 12.40
CA GLY A 87 -3.18 -8.07 12.98
C GLY A 87 -2.77 -6.64 12.58
N ALA A 88 -1.55 -6.44 12.07
CA ALA A 88 -1.06 -5.17 11.57
C ALA A 88 -0.36 -5.31 10.22
N THR A 89 -0.66 -4.38 9.32
CA THR A 89 -0.18 -4.35 7.94
C THR A 89 0.77 -3.17 7.74
N THR A 90 1.86 -3.38 7.01
CA THR A 90 2.85 -2.34 6.70
C THR A 90 3.10 -2.22 5.19
N ILE A 91 3.16 -0.97 4.71
CA ILE A 91 3.63 -0.61 3.36
C ILE A 91 4.72 0.44 3.50
N THR A 92 5.88 0.19 2.90
CA THR A 92 7.02 1.12 2.92
C THR A 92 7.34 1.59 1.50
N ASP A 93 7.33 2.89 1.29
CA ASP A 93 7.81 3.59 0.08
C ASP A 93 9.29 3.96 0.27
N SER A 94 10.18 3.27 -0.47
CA SER A 94 11.63 3.51 -0.42
C SER A 94 12.08 4.85 -0.96
N THR A 95 11.34 5.43 -1.90
CA THR A 95 11.73 6.68 -2.55
C THR A 95 11.54 7.85 -1.61
N ASN A 96 10.41 7.87 -0.89
CA ASN A 96 10.10 8.94 0.05
C ASN A 96 10.47 8.61 1.51
N GLY A 97 10.86 7.36 1.79
CA GLY A 97 11.15 6.89 3.14
C GLY A 97 9.92 6.85 4.05
N ILE A 98 8.72 6.81 3.45
CA ILE A 98 7.44 6.85 4.17
C ILE A 98 6.94 5.43 4.38
N THR A 99 6.55 5.13 5.60
CA THR A 99 5.92 3.86 5.95
C THR A 99 4.52 4.12 6.47
N LEU A 100 3.54 3.41 5.91
CA LEU A 100 2.20 3.31 6.43
C LEU A 100 2.09 2.03 7.28
N THR A 101 1.64 2.17 8.51
CA THR A 101 1.28 1.06 9.40
C THR A 101 -0.21 1.13 9.70
N VAL A 102 -0.92 0.03 9.48
CA VAL A 102 -2.35 -0.09 9.75
C VAL A 102 -2.58 -1.21 10.75
N ALA A 103 -3.14 -0.86 11.90
CA ALA A 103 -3.59 -1.83 12.91
C ALA A 103 -5.08 -2.11 12.72
N PHE A 104 -5.41 -3.38 12.45
CA PHE A 104 -6.79 -3.84 12.25
C PHE A 104 -7.40 -4.45 13.52
N ASP A 105 -6.57 -4.89 14.47
CA ASP A 105 -6.96 -5.34 15.80
C ASP A 105 -6.60 -4.26 16.83
N VAL A 106 -7.48 -3.27 16.94
CA VAL A 106 -7.27 -2.09 17.80
C VAL A 106 -7.67 -2.32 19.25
N GLU A 107 -8.27 -3.46 19.64
CA GLU A 107 -8.53 -3.72 21.06
C GLU A 107 -7.23 -3.81 21.86
N THR A 108 -6.19 -4.37 21.26
CA THR A 108 -4.87 -4.54 21.91
C THR A 108 -4.08 -3.24 22.05
N ILE A 109 -4.30 -2.26 21.16
CA ILE A 109 -3.51 -1.02 21.09
C ILE A 109 -4.32 0.17 21.64
N THR A 110 -5.63 0.15 21.46
CA THR A 110 -6.57 1.22 21.79
C THR A 110 -7.94 0.62 22.14
N PRO A 111 -8.11 0.07 23.36
CA PRO A 111 -9.28 -0.71 23.78
C PRO A 111 -10.62 0.05 23.79
N LYS A 112 -10.65 1.33 23.36
CA LYS A 112 -11.86 2.17 23.28
C LYS A 112 -12.36 2.39 21.85
N LEU A 113 -11.66 1.85 20.84
CA LEU A 113 -11.97 2.08 19.43
C LEU A 113 -12.92 1.03 18.82
N GLY A 114 -13.29 -0.05 19.53
CA GLY A 114 -14.36 -0.99 19.13
C GLY A 114 -14.07 -1.92 17.93
N ASP A 115 -14.95 -2.88 17.69
CA ASP A 115 -14.75 -4.07 16.80
C ASP A 115 -14.66 -3.79 15.29
N SER A 116 -14.75 -2.53 14.86
CA SER A 116 -14.79 -2.17 13.43
C SER A 116 -13.98 -0.93 13.09
N CYS A 117 -13.11 -0.50 14.01
CA CYS A 117 -12.17 0.57 13.76
C CYS A 117 -10.81 0.03 13.33
N GLN A 118 -10.06 0.81 12.57
CA GLN A 118 -8.66 0.59 12.27
C GLN A 118 -7.90 1.88 12.54
N VAL A 119 -6.65 1.76 12.96
CA VAL A 119 -5.77 2.90 13.14
C VAL A 119 -4.67 2.83 12.11
N ALA A 120 -4.60 3.85 11.26
CA ALA A 120 -3.57 4.01 10.25
C ALA A 120 -2.64 5.18 10.63
N VAL A 121 -1.34 4.90 10.60
CA VAL A 121 -0.30 5.87 10.98
C VAL A 121 0.79 5.88 9.92
N PHE A 122 1.16 7.08 9.49
CA PHE A 122 2.33 7.29 8.66
C PHE A 122 3.52 7.67 9.53
N HIS A 123 4.70 7.15 9.19
CA HIS A 123 5.97 7.51 9.80
C HIS A 123 7.06 7.58 8.73
N ASP A 124 8.09 8.38 8.99
CA ASP A 124 9.39 8.26 8.31
C ASP A 124 10.40 7.54 9.21
N GLN A 125 11.66 7.52 8.78
CA GLN A 125 12.74 6.89 9.53
C GLN A 125 13.03 7.53 10.90
N VAL A 126 12.51 8.74 11.17
CA VAL A 126 12.89 9.57 12.32
C VAL A 126 11.70 10.05 13.15
N SER A 127 10.47 10.02 12.65
CA SER A 127 9.30 10.67 13.27
C SER A 127 7.95 10.17 12.73
N PHE A 128 6.90 10.32 13.55
CA PHE A 128 5.52 10.14 13.13
C PHE A 128 5.03 11.34 12.31
N PHE A 129 4.25 11.06 11.27
CA PHE A 129 3.56 12.10 10.50
C PHE A 129 2.14 12.32 11.02
N GLY A 130 1.89 13.53 11.50
CA GLY A 130 0.53 14.00 11.78
C GLY A 130 -0.19 13.23 12.88
N LYS A 131 -1.52 13.28 12.86
CA LYS A 131 -2.38 12.52 13.76
C LYS A 131 -2.73 11.17 13.11
N PRO A 132 -2.88 10.09 13.90
CA PRO A 132 -3.41 8.83 13.40
C PRO A 132 -4.77 9.02 12.71
N TYR A 133 -5.00 8.26 11.65
CA TYR A 133 -6.30 8.13 11.01
C TYR A 133 -7.08 7.01 11.68
N ASN A 134 -8.25 7.33 12.22
CA ASN A 134 -9.20 6.33 12.70
C ASN A 134 -10.20 6.05 11.58
N VAL A 135 -10.12 4.86 10.99
CA VAL A 135 -11.00 4.40 9.92
C VAL A 135 -12.07 3.53 10.56
N TRP A 136 -13.34 3.79 10.29
CA TRP A 136 -14.47 3.05 10.87
C TRP A 136 -15.27 2.39 9.77
N GLN A 137 -15.62 1.12 9.95
CA GLN A 137 -16.39 0.36 8.97
C GLN A 137 -17.82 0.08 9.47
N PRO A 138 -18.83 0.13 8.58
CA PRO A 138 -18.74 0.56 7.17
C PRO A 138 -18.59 2.08 7.01
N GLY A 139 -18.03 2.49 5.86
CA GLY A 139 -18.03 3.88 5.42
C GLY A 139 -16.77 4.68 5.77
N GLY A 140 -15.67 3.98 6.06
CA GLY A 140 -14.38 4.62 6.32
C GLY A 140 -13.92 5.43 5.11
N GLU A 141 -13.57 6.69 5.34
CA GLU A 141 -13.03 7.54 4.28
C GLU A 141 -11.67 7.02 3.80
N SER A 142 -11.38 7.25 2.51
CA SER A 142 -10.06 6.94 1.97
C SER A 142 -9.02 7.90 2.53
N ILE A 143 -7.88 7.36 2.92
CA ILE A 143 -6.76 8.13 3.44
C ILE A 143 -5.86 8.56 2.29
N PRO A 144 -5.49 9.84 2.17
CA PRO A 144 -4.50 10.27 1.19
C PRO A 144 -3.10 9.84 1.61
N TRP A 145 -2.38 9.19 0.68
CA TRP A 145 -0.94 8.97 0.85
C TRP A 145 -0.20 10.31 0.74
N PRO A 146 0.71 10.62 1.67
CA PRO A 146 1.44 11.88 1.67
C PRO A 146 2.33 12.03 0.43
N GLU A 147 2.24 13.18 -0.25
CA GLU A 147 2.95 13.43 -1.52
C GLU A 147 4.47 13.42 -1.39
N VAL A 148 5.03 14.22 -0.49
CA VAL A 148 6.44 14.27 -0.09
C VAL A 148 6.49 15.06 1.22
N TYR A 149 7.24 14.60 2.22
CA TYR A 149 7.64 15.48 3.32
C TYR A 149 8.71 16.46 2.81
N SER A 150 8.30 17.70 2.52
CA SER A 150 9.21 18.82 2.24
C SER A 150 9.49 19.66 3.50
N GLY A 151 9.43 19.04 4.69
CA GLY A 151 9.90 19.71 5.89
C GLY A 151 11.39 20.01 5.80
N PRO A 152 11.88 21.10 6.41
CA PRO A 152 13.29 21.42 6.39
C PRO A 152 14.04 20.21 6.93
N GLY A 153 14.91 19.61 6.11
CA GLY A 153 15.83 18.58 6.57
C GLY A 153 16.54 19.09 7.82
N PRO A 154 16.93 18.22 8.77
CA PRO A 154 17.53 18.66 10.01
C PRO A 154 18.71 19.57 9.68
N ASN A 155 18.50 20.87 9.89
CA ASN A 155 19.58 21.82 10.08
C ASN A 155 20.20 21.42 11.41
N VAL A 156 21.05 20.40 11.39
CA VAL A 156 22.13 20.25 12.36
C VAL A 156 23.17 21.32 12.01
N GLY A 157 22.75 22.58 12.22
CA GLY A 157 23.64 23.69 12.39
C GLY A 157 24.30 23.54 13.76
N ARG A 158 25.61 23.28 13.71
CA ARG A 158 26.66 23.45 14.73
C ARG A 158 26.25 23.52 16.20
#